data_AF-A0A166YWQ8-F1
#
_entry.id   AF-A0A166YWQ8-F1
#
_cell.length_a   1.000
_cell.length_b   1.000
_cell.length_c   1.000
_cell.angle_alpha   90.00
_cell.angle_beta   90.00
_cell.angle_gamma   90.00
#
_symmetry.space_group_name_H-M   'P 1'
#
loop_
_entity.id
_entity.type
_entity.pdbx_description
1 polymer ?
#
loop_
_entity_poly.entity_id
_entity_poly.type
_entity_poly.pdbx_seq_one_letter_code
_entity_poly.pdbx_strand_id
1 'polypeptide(L)'
;MLVNPETLRISAVLNFEFTNAMPAQFANNLLLQQPAVWISEGKTQEFLTLFQPRKEQFIHAMERAEAKSPLATEEISLSARMQDSWDSGRFWFNLASRSSFDIDEIYWEVLHKDNLGEALLDSATLGEKEAFLRRKKAQFDAYRSEKESDQRFAV
;
A
#
# COMPACT_ATOMS: atom_id res chain seq x y z
N MET A 1 -18.11 8.56 -11.33
CA MET A 1 -18.17 10.01 -11.58
C MET A 1 -18.15 10.24 -13.08
N LEU A 2 -19.00 11.13 -13.59
CA LEU A 2 -18.99 11.56 -14.98
C LEU A 2 -18.28 12.91 -15.07
N VAL A 3 -17.39 13.04 -16.04
CA VAL A 3 -16.56 14.23 -16.26
C VAL A 3 -16.68 14.61 -17.73
N ASN A 4 -16.89 15.89 -18.00
CA ASN A 4 -16.82 16.41 -19.37
C ASN A 4 -15.35 16.39 -19.84
N PRO A 5 -15.01 15.72 -20.96
CA PRO A 5 -13.63 15.50 -21.35
C PRO A 5 -12.91 16.78 -21.81
N GLU A 6 -13.63 17.79 -22.29
CA GLU A 6 -13.05 19.04 -22.78
C GLU A 6 -12.80 20.05 -21.65
N THR A 7 -13.73 20.12 -20.70
CA THR A 7 -13.71 21.12 -19.62
C THR A 7 -13.22 20.56 -18.28
N LEU A 8 -13.07 19.24 -18.19
CA LEU A 8 -12.78 18.48 -16.97
C LEU A 8 -13.75 18.75 -15.80
N ARG A 9 -14.94 19.32 -16.09
CA ARG A 9 -15.96 19.57 -15.07
C ARG A 9 -16.70 18.28 -14.74
N ILE A 10 -16.89 18.06 -13.44
CA ILE A 10 -17.71 16.97 -12.91
C ILE A 10 -19.19 17.28 -13.23
N SER A 11 -19.83 16.43 -14.01
CA SER A 11 -21.24 16.56 -14.37
C SER A 11 -22.16 15.73 -13.47
N ALA A 12 -21.64 14.61 -12.95
CA ALA A 12 -22.37 13.77 -12.01
C ALA A 12 -21.41 12.99 -11.11
N VAL A 13 -21.77 12.85 -9.84
CA VAL A 13 -21.19 11.85 -8.94
C VAL A 13 -22.18 10.70 -8.86
N LEU A 14 -21.69 9.47 -9.01
CA LEU A 14 -22.49 8.24 -9.06
C LEU A 14 -21.90 7.23 -8.07
N ASN A 15 -22.55 6.09 -7.86
CA ASN A 15 -22.17 5.02 -6.92
C ASN A 15 -22.33 5.38 -5.44
N PHE A 16 -23.39 6.13 -5.09
CA PHE A 16 -23.74 6.43 -3.70
C PHE A 16 -24.40 5.26 -2.95
N GLU A 17 -24.60 4.12 -3.60
CA GLU A 17 -25.34 2.95 -3.08
C GLU A 17 -24.75 2.33 -1.80
N PHE A 18 -23.46 2.58 -1.50
CA PHE A 18 -22.80 2.17 -0.26
C PHE A 18 -22.35 3.34 0.62
N THR A 19 -22.90 4.55 0.40
CA THR A 19 -22.63 5.68 1.29
C THR A 19 -23.28 5.40 2.64
N ASN A 20 -22.51 5.52 3.72
CA ASN A 20 -23.02 5.34 5.06
C ASN A 20 -22.57 6.49 5.97
N ALA A 21 -23.27 6.64 7.09
CA ALA A 21 -22.78 7.43 8.22
C ALA A 21 -21.87 6.52 9.05
N MET A 22 -20.56 6.75 8.95
CA MET A 22 -19.53 6.04 9.71
C MET A 22 -18.72 7.05 10.53
N PRO A 23 -18.14 6.65 11.67
CA PRO A 23 -17.17 7.49 12.37
C PRO A 23 -16.08 7.95 11.42
N ALA A 24 -15.65 9.22 11.53
CA ALA A 24 -14.68 9.82 10.61
C ALA A 24 -13.38 9.01 10.46
N GLN A 25 -13.03 8.19 11.45
CA GLN A 25 -11.91 7.26 11.43
C GLN A 25 -11.94 6.29 10.24
N PHE A 26 -13.13 5.91 9.77
CA PHE A 26 -13.28 5.01 8.63
C PHE A 26 -13.13 5.72 7.27
N ALA A 27 -13.21 7.04 7.24
CA ALA A 27 -13.01 7.86 6.04
C ALA A 27 -11.54 8.26 5.80
N ASN A 28 -10.64 7.95 6.74
CA ASN A 28 -9.25 8.39 6.73
C ASN A 28 -8.39 7.83 5.58
N ASN A 29 -8.86 6.82 4.84
CA ASN A 29 -8.08 6.17 3.80
C ASN A 29 -8.64 6.53 2.42
N LEU A 30 -7.79 7.08 1.53
CA LEU A 30 -8.15 7.39 0.14
C LEU A 30 -8.60 6.12 -0.60
N LEU A 31 -9.88 6.03 -0.91
CA LEU A 31 -10.45 4.98 -1.77
C LEU A 31 -10.37 5.43 -3.23
N LEU A 32 -9.18 5.32 -3.82
CA LEU A 32 -9.02 5.32 -5.27
C LEU A 32 -8.47 3.95 -5.66
N GLN A 33 -8.98 3.42 -6.78
CA GLN A 33 -8.69 2.13 -7.44
C GLN A 33 -7.65 1.24 -6.77
N GLN A 34 -8.02 -0.01 -6.46
CA GLN A 34 -7.21 -0.99 -5.73
C GLN A 34 -5.73 -0.94 -6.16
N PRO A 35 -4.84 -0.28 -5.39
CA PRO A 35 -3.42 -0.17 -5.72
C PRO A 35 -2.79 -1.55 -5.89
N ALA A 36 -3.34 -2.54 -5.19
CA ALA A 36 -3.25 -3.97 -5.43
C ALA A 36 -2.87 -4.40 -6.85
N VAL A 37 -3.64 -4.02 -7.88
CA VAL A 37 -3.41 -4.50 -9.25
C VAL A 37 -2.05 -4.05 -9.78
N TRP A 38 -1.68 -2.80 -9.51
CA TRP A 38 -0.38 -2.25 -9.95
C TRP A 38 0.77 -2.82 -9.14
N ILE A 39 0.53 -3.05 -7.86
CA ILE A 39 1.50 -3.63 -6.95
C ILE A 39 1.77 -5.06 -7.42
N SER A 40 0.75 -5.91 -7.58
CA SER A 40 0.84 -7.32 -8.05
C SER A 40 1.59 -7.54 -9.38
N GLU A 41 1.77 -6.49 -10.18
CA GLU A 41 2.51 -6.51 -11.45
C GLU A 41 3.97 -6.06 -11.31
N GLY A 42 4.48 -5.83 -10.10
CA GLY A 42 5.82 -5.29 -9.86
C GLY A 42 5.96 -3.81 -10.25
N LYS A 43 4.85 -3.07 -10.36
CA LYS A 43 4.84 -1.66 -10.83
C LYS A 43 4.61 -0.67 -9.70
N THR A 44 5.01 -1.01 -8.47
CA THR A 44 4.85 -0.16 -7.28
C THR A 44 5.40 1.24 -7.48
N GLN A 45 6.59 1.39 -8.07
CA GLN A 45 7.20 2.70 -8.28
C GLN A 45 6.44 3.55 -9.31
N GLU A 46 5.90 2.94 -10.37
CA GLU A 46 5.07 3.62 -11.36
C GLU A 46 3.76 4.08 -10.73
N PHE A 47 3.13 3.21 -9.93
CA PHE A 47 1.96 3.55 -9.13
C PHE A 47 2.23 4.77 -8.25
N LEU A 48 3.31 4.77 -7.47
CA LEU A 48 3.66 5.89 -6.58
C LEU A 48 3.85 7.19 -7.37
N THR A 49 4.54 7.12 -8.50
CA THR A 49 4.80 8.27 -9.38
C THR A 49 3.50 8.90 -9.90
N LEU A 50 2.52 8.08 -10.27
CA LEU A 50 1.23 8.55 -10.77
C LEU A 50 0.26 8.95 -9.64
N PHE A 51 0.32 8.27 -8.51
CA PHE A 51 -0.64 8.38 -7.42
C PHE A 51 -0.29 9.52 -6.46
N GLN A 52 0.97 9.68 -6.08
CA GLN A 52 1.39 10.65 -5.07
C GLN A 52 0.95 12.09 -5.42
N PRO A 53 1.14 12.61 -6.65
CA PRO A 53 0.68 13.96 -7.00
C PRO A 53 -0.84 14.10 -6.91
N ARG A 54 -1.58 13.04 -7.29
CA ARG A 54 -3.05 13.03 -7.24
C ARG A 54 -3.56 12.98 -5.79
N LYS A 55 -2.89 12.23 -4.92
CA LYS A 55 -3.13 12.21 -3.48
C LYS A 55 -2.97 13.61 -2.89
N GLU A 56 -1.85 14.28 -3.18
CA GLU A 56 -1.59 15.65 -2.71
C GLU A 56 -2.65 16.63 -3.21
N GLN A 57 -3.02 16.54 -4.49
CA GLN A 57 -4.12 17.35 -5.04
C GLN A 57 -5.44 17.11 -4.31
N PHE A 58 -5.76 15.85 -3.99
CA PHE A 58 -6.96 15.49 -3.24
C PHE A 58 -6.93 16.06 -1.82
N ILE A 59 -5.80 15.93 -1.11
CA ILE A 59 -5.63 16.48 0.25
C ILE A 59 -5.82 18.00 0.23
N HIS A 60 -5.22 18.70 -0.73
CA HIS A 60 -5.44 20.15 -0.87
C HIS A 60 -6.89 20.52 -1.22
N ALA A 61 -7.62 19.68 -1.95
CA ALA A 61 -9.03 19.90 -2.19
C ALA A 61 -9.85 19.73 -0.89
N MET A 62 -9.50 18.74 -0.07
CA MET A 62 -10.10 18.52 1.25
C MET A 62 -9.85 19.70 2.19
N GLU A 63 -8.61 20.18 2.30
CA GLU A 63 -8.26 21.35 3.11
C GLU A 63 -9.10 22.57 2.74
N ARG A 64 -9.29 22.83 1.44
CA ARG A 64 -10.13 23.95 0.96
C ARG A 64 -11.61 23.75 1.26
N ALA A 65 -12.10 22.52 1.29
CA ALA A 65 -13.48 22.20 1.64
C ALA A 65 -13.71 22.38 3.15
N GLU A 66 -12.79 21.87 3.97
CA GLU A 66 -12.80 22.02 5.43
C GLU A 66 -12.68 23.49 5.86
N ALA A 67 -11.87 24.30 5.16
CA ALA A 67 -11.78 25.74 5.41
C ALA A 67 -13.10 26.50 5.21
N LYS A 68 -14.02 25.98 4.38
CA LYS A 68 -15.36 26.57 4.16
C LYS A 68 -16.39 26.11 5.19
N SER A 69 -16.11 25.03 5.92
CA SER A 69 -16.98 24.45 6.94
C SER A 69 -16.13 24.12 8.17
N PRO A 70 -15.76 25.14 8.97
CA PRO A 70 -14.87 24.95 10.09
C PRO A 70 -15.40 23.90 11.06
N LEU A 71 -14.51 22.99 11.46
CA LEU A 71 -14.80 21.92 12.41
C LEU A 71 -15.08 22.49 13.80
N ALA A 72 -15.79 21.71 14.63
CA ALA A 72 -15.85 21.98 16.05
C ALA A 72 -14.42 21.97 16.64
N THR A 73 -14.16 22.82 17.63
CA THR A 73 -12.83 23.28 18.09
C THR A 73 -11.86 22.18 18.55
N GLU A 74 -12.25 20.91 18.56
CA GLU A 74 -11.45 19.77 19.03
C GLU A 74 -11.26 18.65 17.99
N GLU A 75 -11.86 18.73 16.80
CA GLU A 75 -11.73 17.67 15.79
C GLU A 75 -10.51 17.88 14.87
N ILE A 76 -9.62 16.89 14.83
CA ILE A 76 -8.55 16.80 13.82
C ILE A 76 -9.21 16.69 12.44
N SER A 77 -8.80 17.55 11.50
CA SER A 77 -9.31 17.56 10.13
C SER A 77 -9.08 16.24 9.40
N LEU A 78 -10.00 15.88 8.50
CA LEU A 78 -9.88 14.69 7.69
C LEU A 78 -8.65 14.77 6.78
N SER A 79 -8.36 15.94 6.20
CA SER A 79 -7.11 16.17 5.44
C SER A 79 -5.86 15.80 6.23
N ALA A 80 -5.75 16.26 7.48
CA ALA A 80 -4.63 15.96 8.36
C ALA A 80 -4.55 14.46 8.70
N ARG A 81 -5.69 13.82 8.96
CA ARG A 81 -5.75 12.36 9.19
C ARG A 81 -5.33 11.56 7.96
N MET A 82 -5.72 11.99 6.77
CA MET A 82 -5.36 11.33 5.51
C MET A 82 -3.86 11.44 5.24
N GLN A 83 -3.28 12.62 5.49
CA GLN A 83 -1.83 12.84 5.37
C GLN A 83 -1.06 12.00 6.39
N ASP A 84 -1.44 12.04 7.67
CA ASP A 84 -0.84 11.22 8.73
C ASP A 84 -1.02 9.71 8.47
N SER A 85 -2.15 9.26 7.90
CA SER A 85 -2.35 7.86 7.52
C SER A 85 -1.34 7.41 6.45
N TRP A 86 -1.03 8.29 5.49
CA TRP A 86 -0.01 8.04 4.47
C TRP A 86 1.39 8.00 5.08
N ASP A 87 1.78 9.05 5.81
CA ASP A 87 3.15 9.23 6.32
C ASP A 87 3.53 8.16 7.37
N SER A 88 2.57 7.77 8.20
CA SER A 88 2.76 6.69 9.18
C SER A 88 2.77 5.28 8.56
N GLY A 89 2.35 5.13 7.31
CA GLY A 89 2.17 3.84 6.65
C GLY A 89 0.87 3.11 6.99
N ARG A 90 -0.03 3.69 7.80
CA ARG A 90 -1.34 3.09 8.12
C ARG A 90 -2.22 2.89 6.89
N PHE A 91 -2.10 3.77 5.89
CA PHE A 91 -2.75 3.58 4.60
C PHE A 91 -2.40 2.22 3.98
N TRP A 92 -1.10 1.91 3.93
CA TRP A 92 -0.57 0.67 3.35
C TRP A 92 -0.96 -0.56 4.16
N PHE A 93 -0.91 -0.46 5.49
CA PHE A 93 -1.39 -1.52 6.37
C PHE A 93 -2.88 -1.84 6.15
N ASN A 94 -3.73 -0.80 6.11
CA ASN A 94 -5.17 -0.95 5.88
C ASN A 94 -5.51 -1.44 4.48
N LEU A 95 -4.62 -1.20 3.50
CA LEU A 95 -4.75 -1.71 2.15
C LEU A 95 -4.37 -3.20 2.11
N ALA A 96 -3.22 -3.56 2.69
CA ALA A 96 -2.76 -4.94 2.80
C ALA A 96 -3.76 -5.82 3.57
N SER A 97 -4.41 -5.29 4.61
CA SER A 97 -5.41 -6.04 5.38
C SER A 97 -6.70 -6.35 4.61
N ARG A 98 -6.95 -5.66 3.49
CA ARG A 98 -8.16 -5.84 2.67
C ARG A 98 -8.00 -6.85 1.55
N SER A 99 -6.78 -7.25 1.23
CA SER A 99 -6.50 -8.22 0.17
C SER A 99 -5.42 -9.18 0.60
N SER A 100 -5.77 -10.46 0.70
CA SER A 100 -4.81 -11.53 0.98
C SER A 100 -3.85 -11.80 -0.19
N PHE A 101 -4.14 -11.28 -1.39
CA PHE A 101 -3.32 -11.50 -2.58
C PHE A 101 -2.13 -10.53 -2.65
N ASP A 102 -2.36 -9.27 -2.29
CA ASP A 102 -1.37 -8.21 -2.47
C ASP A 102 -0.52 -7.99 -1.21
N ILE A 103 -0.83 -8.71 -0.13
CA ILE A 103 -0.19 -8.51 1.18
C ILE A 103 1.33 -8.73 1.13
N ASP A 104 1.80 -9.75 0.41
CA ASP A 104 3.23 -10.07 0.34
C ASP A 104 4.00 -8.93 -0.32
N GLU A 105 3.51 -8.44 -1.46
CA GLU A 105 4.17 -7.38 -2.21
C GLU A 105 4.05 -6.02 -1.52
N ILE A 106 2.88 -5.67 -0.96
CA ILE A 106 2.74 -4.45 -0.14
C ILE A 106 3.67 -4.52 1.08
N TYR A 107 3.83 -5.70 1.67
CA TYR A 107 4.75 -5.87 2.79
C TYR A 107 6.17 -5.59 2.36
N TRP A 108 6.69 -6.30 1.36
CA TRP A 108 8.10 -6.17 0.97
C TRP A 108 8.44 -4.82 0.35
N GLU A 109 7.56 -4.26 -0.49
CA GLU A 109 7.85 -3.02 -1.22
C GLU A 109 7.63 -1.75 -0.38
N VAL A 110 6.75 -1.81 0.63
CA VAL A 110 6.31 -0.58 1.33
C VAL A 110 6.37 -0.65 2.84
N LEU A 111 5.91 -1.74 3.46
CA LEU A 111 5.83 -1.83 4.92
C LEU A 111 7.11 -2.37 5.55
N HIS A 112 7.91 -3.12 4.80
CA HIS A 112 9.15 -3.71 5.26
C HIS A 112 10.15 -2.60 5.54
N LYS A 113 10.63 -2.57 6.79
CA LYS A 113 11.70 -1.69 7.22
C LYS A 113 12.84 -2.56 7.68
N ASP A 114 14.01 -2.34 7.07
CA ASP A 114 15.22 -3.09 7.39
C ASP A 114 15.45 -3.14 8.89
N ASN A 115 15.76 -4.33 9.40
CA ASN A 115 16.09 -4.62 10.80
C ASN A 115 14.95 -4.49 11.81
N LEU A 116 13.75 -4.04 11.41
CA LEU A 116 12.64 -3.84 12.36
C LEU A 116 12.03 -5.17 12.79
N GLY A 117 11.97 -6.15 11.87
CA GLY A 117 11.57 -7.52 12.20
C GLY A 117 12.64 -8.22 13.04
N GLU A 118 13.91 -8.08 12.67
CA GLU A 118 15.05 -8.67 13.38
C GLU A 118 15.19 -8.13 14.80
N ALA A 119 14.92 -6.84 15.02
CA ALA A 119 14.95 -6.21 16.34
C ALA A 119 13.89 -6.77 17.32
N LEU A 120 12.85 -7.41 16.81
CA LEU A 120 11.80 -8.05 17.61
C LEU A 120 12.13 -9.50 17.96
N LEU A 121 13.16 -10.10 17.35
CA LEU A 121 13.55 -11.48 17.59
C LEU A 121 14.58 -11.57 18.71
N ASP A 122 14.49 -12.60 19.54
CA ASP A 122 15.58 -12.94 20.45
C ASP A 122 16.79 -13.49 19.67
N SER A 123 17.95 -13.49 20.33
CA SER A 123 19.22 -13.91 19.71
C SER A 123 19.20 -15.37 19.24
N ALA A 124 18.43 -16.24 19.91
CA ALA A 124 18.32 -17.65 19.54
C ALA A 124 17.54 -17.80 18.23
N THR A 125 16.39 -17.13 18.13
CA THR A 125 15.53 -17.10 16.94
C THR A 125 16.25 -16.48 15.75
N LEU A 126 17.04 -15.41 15.97
CA LEU A 126 17.86 -14.82 14.92
C LEU A 126 18.93 -15.80 14.42
N GLY A 127 19.62 -16.50 15.33
CA GLY A 127 20.58 -17.54 14.98
C GLY A 127 19.97 -18.71 14.20
N GLU A 128 18.77 -19.15 14.59
CA GLU A 128 18.01 -20.18 13.87
C GLU A 128 17.59 -19.71 12.47
N LYS A 129 17.11 -18.47 12.33
CA LYS A 129 16.81 -17.86 11.03
C LYS A 129 18.02 -17.88 10.12
N GLU A 130 19.18 -17.45 10.60
CA GLU A 130 20.42 -17.46 9.80
C GLU A 130 20.83 -18.87 9.37
N ALA A 131 20.79 -19.84 10.28
CA ALA A 131 21.10 -21.24 9.98
C ALA A 131 20.13 -21.81 8.94
N PHE A 132 18.84 -21.49 9.07
CA PHE A 132 17.81 -21.87 8.12
C PHE A 132 18.07 -21.27 6.73
N LEU A 133 18.36 -19.97 6.65
CA LEU A 133 18.66 -19.28 5.39
C LEU A 133 19.90 -19.86 4.70
N ARG A 134 20.98 -20.11 5.45
CA ARG A 134 22.19 -20.75 4.91
C ARG A 134 21.90 -22.12 4.32
N ARG A 135 21.12 -22.95 5.04
CA ARG A 135 20.71 -24.28 4.57
C ARG A 135 19.87 -24.19 3.30
N LYS A 136 18.88 -23.28 3.26
CA LYS A 136 17.99 -23.14 2.10
C LYS A 136 18.72 -22.62 0.88
N LYS A 137 19.64 -21.68 1.05
CA LYS A 137 20.52 -21.21 -0.02
C LYS A 137 21.36 -22.36 -0.59
N ALA A 138 22.00 -23.16 0.26
CA ALA A 138 22.79 -24.31 -0.19
C ALA A 138 21.95 -25.35 -0.96
N GLN A 139 20.73 -25.65 -0.48
CA GLN A 139 19.80 -26.55 -1.17
C GLN A 139 19.40 -26.00 -2.55
N PHE A 140 19.13 -24.70 -2.63
CA PHE A 140 18.73 -24.05 -3.87
C PHE A 140 19.89 -23.98 -4.88
N ASP A 141 21.11 -23.67 -4.43
CA ASP A 141 22.30 -23.65 -5.28
C ASP A 141 22.60 -25.06 -5.83
N ALA A 142 22.47 -26.11 -5.00
CA ALA A 142 22.62 -27.50 -5.44
C ALA A 142 21.56 -27.90 -6.49
N TYR A 143 20.29 -27.56 -6.25
CA TYR A 143 19.21 -27.78 -7.21
C TYR A 143 19.47 -27.06 -8.54
N ARG A 144 19.95 -25.82 -8.50
CA ARG A 144 20.26 -25.05 -9.70
C ARG A 144 21.36 -25.73 -10.52
N SER A 145 22.46 -26.15 -9.89
CA SER A 145 23.53 -26.88 -10.57
C SER A 145 23.06 -28.21 -11.16
N GLU A 146 22.22 -28.95 -10.46
CA GLU A 146 21.61 -30.18 -10.98
C GLU A 146 20.78 -29.89 -12.24
N LYS A 147 19.88 -28.90 -12.16
CA LYS A 147 19.03 -28.48 -13.29
C LYS A 147 19.83 -28.04 -14.51
N GLU A 148 20.93 -27.31 -14.31
CA GLU A 148 21.82 -26.85 -15.39
C GLU A 148 22.61 -28.01 -16.03
N SER A 149 22.90 -29.07 -15.28
CA SER A 149 23.63 -30.25 -15.76
C SER A 149 22.73 -31.33 -16.39
N ASP A 150 21.42 -31.26 -16.17
CA ASP A 150 20.45 -32.26 -16.61
C ASP A 150 19.92 -31.96 -18.02
N GLN A 151 20.27 -32.84 -18.97
CA GLN A 151 19.89 -32.74 -20.38
C GLN A 151 18.38 -32.70 -20.62
N ARG A 152 17.55 -33.17 -19.66
CA ARG A 152 16.08 -33.08 -19.76
C ARG A 152 15.56 -31.64 -19.70
N PHE A 153 16.35 -30.72 -19.16
CA PHE A 153 15.99 -29.30 -19.03
C PHE A 153 16.77 -28.41 -20.01
N ALA A 154 17.59 -28.99 -20.89
CA ALA A 154 18.22 -28.27 -21.99
C ALA A 154 17.15 -27.99 -23.07
N VAL A 155 16.64 -26.75 -23.11
CA VAL A 155 15.79 -26.22 -24.19
C VAL A 155 16.64 -25.42 -25.14
#